data_AF-A0A5P0ZSP4-F1
#
_entry.id   AF-A0A5P0ZSP4-F1
#
_cell.length_a   1.000
_cell.length_b   1.000
_cell.length_c   1.000
_cell.angle_alpha   90.00
_cell.angle_beta   90.00
_cell.angle_gamma   90.00
#
_symmetry.space_group_name_H-M   'P 1'
#
loop_
_entity.id
_entity.type
_entity.pdbx_description
1 polymer ?
#
loop_
_entity_poly.entity_id
_entity_poly.type
_entity_poly.pdbx_seq_one_letter_code
_entity_poly.pdbx_strand_id
1 'polypeptide(L)'
;IIPNDGAISNIDPTATVEVPCLFGSNGPERLSMGETATYQKGMITEQNSVEKLAVDAWVEHSYTKLWQAFSLCKIVPDAGVAKDILDEMIVANKDYWPELK
;
A
#
# COMPACT_ATOMS: atom_id res chain seq x y z
N ILE A 1 5.44 11.58 2.99
CA ILE A 1 5.95 10.19 2.90
C ILE A 1 7.07 10.13 1.87
N ILE A 2 8.10 9.32 2.09
CA ILE A 2 9.32 9.25 1.26
C ILE A 2 9.68 7.79 0.95
N PRO A 3 10.46 7.49 -0.11
CA PRO A 3 10.96 6.14 -0.35
C PRO A 3 11.80 5.64 0.84
N ASN A 4 11.63 4.37 1.21
CA ASN A 4 12.36 3.76 2.31
C ASN A 4 13.87 3.79 2.05
N ASP A 5 14.31 3.27 0.90
CA ASP A 5 15.70 3.30 0.44
C ASP A 5 16.73 3.06 1.58
N GLY A 6 16.48 2.01 2.36
CA GLY A 6 17.31 1.56 3.47
C GLY A 6 17.10 2.26 4.83
N ALA A 7 16.16 3.19 4.97
CA ALA A 7 15.88 3.86 6.24
C ALA A 7 15.42 2.85 7.32
N ILE A 8 14.51 1.95 6.98
CA ILE A 8 14.19 0.74 7.75
C ILE A 8 14.77 -0.45 6.98
N SER A 9 15.83 -1.03 7.52
CA SER A 9 16.71 -1.95 6.76
C SER A 9 16.06 -3.28 6.39
N ASN A 10 15.06 -3.72 7.15
CA ASN A 10 14.39 -5.01 6.95
C ASN A 10 12.97 -4.90 6.35
N ILE A 11 12.63 -3.74 5.77
CA ILE A 11 11.44 -3.46 4.97
C ILE A 11 11.85 -3.23 3.51
N ASP A 12 10.94 -3.52 2.58
CA ASP A 12 11.14 -3.31 1.14
C ASP A 12 11.69 -1.88 0.85
N PRO A 13 12.83 -1.74 0.14
CA PRO A 13 13.43 -0.43 -0.14
C PRO A 13 12.56 0.45 -1.03
N THR A 14 11.66 -0.15 -1.82
CA THR A 14 10.70 0.55 -2.70
C THR A 14 9.41 0.92 -1.98
N ALA A 15 9.21 0.46 -0.74
CA ALA A 15 8.08 0.89 0.07
C ALA A 15 8.19 2.40 0.35
N THR A 16 7.03 3.05 0.40
CA THR A 16 6.96 4.42 0.86
C THR A 16 6.75 4.41 2.38
N VAL A 17 7.59 5.11 3.12
CA VAL A 17 7.60 5.12 4.59
C VAL A 17 7.47 6.52 5.15
N GLU A 18 7.08 6.57 6.42
CA GLU A 18 7.06 7.78 7.22
C GLU A 18 8.09 7.62 8.35
N VAL A 19 9.22 8.30 8.19
CA VAL A 19 10.34 8.28 9.13
C VAL A 19 10.81 9.72 9.39
N PRO A 20 11.45 9.99 10.56
CA PRO A 20 12.07 11.28 10.82
C PRO A 20 13.04 11.69 9.70
N CYS A 21 12.94 12.96 9.30
CA CYS A 21 13.79 13.56 8.27
C CYS A 21 14.30 14.91 8.76
N LEU A 22 15.53 15.25 8.37
CA LEU A 22 16.03 16.62 8.44
C LEU A 22 15.62 17.35 7.16
N PHE A 23 15.11 18.57 7.27
CA PHE A 23 14.72 19.36 6.11
C PHE A 23 15.73 20.48 5.86
N GLY A 24 16.32 20.48 4.65
CA GLY A 24 17.23 21.51 4.18
C GLY A 24 16.86 22.02 2.79
N SER A 25 17.71 22.85 2.19
CA SER A 25 17.52 23.38 0.83
C SER A 25 17.49 22.30 -0.25
N ASN A 26 18.04 21.12 0.03
CA ASN A 26 18.11 19.98 -0.88
C ASN A 26 16.93 19.00 -0.74
N GLY A 27 15.93 19.33 0.10
CA GLY A 27 14.79 18.47 0.40
C GLY A 27 14.95 17.67 1.70
N PRO A 28 14.15 16.60 1.88
CA PRO A 28 14.19 15.77 3.08
C PRO A 28 15.37 14.80 3.07
N GLU A 29 16.17 14.85 4.13
CA GLU A 29 17.24 13.90 4.43
C GLU A 29 16.75 12.91 5.50
N ARG A 30 16.43 11.69 5.07
CA ARG A 30 15.87 10.63 5.93
C ARG A 30 16.89 10.12 6.94
N LEU A 31 16.44 9.88 8.17
CA LEU A 31 17.27 9.28 9.21
C LEU A 31 17.16 7.76 9.18
N SER A 32 18.25 7.07 9.53
CA SER A 32 18.25 5.61 9.66
C SER A 32 17.51 5.19 10.92
N MET A 33 16.53 4.31 10.75
CA MET A 33 15.70 3.74 11.81
C MET A 33 16.17 2.36 12.26
N GLY A 34 17.09 1.73 11.51
CA GLY A 34 17.57 0.38 11.77
C GLY A 34 16.54 -0.70 11.43
N GLU A 35 16.55 -1.79 12.19
CA GLU A 35 15.62 -2.91 11.99
C GLU A 35 14.35 -2.75 12.83
N THR A 36 13.20 -2.93 12.19
CA THR A 36 11.93 -3.02 12.90
C THR A 36 11.72 -4.41 13.49
N ALA A 37 11.01 -4.50 14.61
CA ALA A 37 10.70 -5.79 15.22
C ALA A 37 9.70 -6.60 14.38
N THR A 38 9.69 -7.92 14.56
CA THR A 38 8.92 -8.88 13.76
C THR A 38 7.44 -8.52 13.63
N TYR A 39 6.83 -8.05 14.72
CA TYR A 39 5.41 -7.70 14.75
C TYR A 39 5.09 -6.53 13.82
N GLN A 40 5.79 -5.41 13.98
CA GLN A 40 5.64 -4.23 13.12
C GLN A 40 6.00 -4.56 11.68
N LYS A 41 7.04 -5.37 11.45
CA LYS A 41 7.41 -5.83 10.12
C LYS A 41 6.26 -6.54 9.43
N GLY A 42 5.59 -7.47 10.13
CA GLY A 42 4.45 -8.20 9.59
C GLY A 42 3.31 -7.25 9.19
N MET A 43 2.91 -6.36 10.08
CA MET A 43 1.82 -5.39 9.81
C MET A 43 2.16 -4.43 8.66
N ILE A 44 3.38 -3.88 8.64
CA ILE A 44 3.81 -2.94 7.60
C ILE A 44 3.87 -3.65 6.25
N THR A 45 4.34 -4.90 6.21
CA THR A 45 4.45 -5.66 4.96
C THR A 45 3.08 -6.03 4.40
N GLU A 46 2.14 -6.43 5.26
CA GLU A 46 0.73 -6.68 4.90
C GLU A 46 0.12 -5.43 4.26
N GLN A 47 0.20 -4.28 4.94
CA GLN A 47 -0.42 -3.04 4.48
C GLN A 47 0.24 -2.44 3.23
N ASN A 48 1.59 -2.44 3.15
CA ASN A 48 2.29 -1.96 1.95
C ASN A 48 1.97 -2.82 0.72
N SER A 49 1.68 -4.12 0.91
CA SER A 49 1.24 -4.99 -0.18
C SER A 49 -0.16 -4.60 -0.68
N VAL A 50 -1.09 -4.23 0.21
CA VAL A 50 -2.43 -3.71 -0.16
C VAL A 50 -2.30 -2.46 -1.02
N GLU A 51 -1.47 -1.51 -0.58
CA GLU A 51 -1.28 -0.22 -1.27
C GLU A 51 -0.67 -0.41 -2.66
N LYS A 52 0.35 -1.26 -2.77
CA LYS A 52 0.95 -1.60 -4.06
C LYS A 52 -0.03 -2.28 -5.00
N LEU A 53 -0.81 -3.26 -4.51
CA LEU A 53 -1.82 -3.94 -5.32
C LEU A 53 -2.91 -2.98 -5.80
N ALA A 54 -3.29 -1.99 -4.99
CA ALA A 54 -4.27 -0.97 -5.38
C ALA A 54 -3.73 -0.08 -6.52
N VAL A 55 -2.46 0.35 -6.44
CA VAL A 55 -1.82 1.10 -7.52
C VAL A 55 -1.65 0.25 -8.77
N ASP A 56 -1.19 -1.00 -8.63
CA ASP A 56 -1.06 -1.93 -9.75
C ASP A 56 -2.41 -2.16 -10.44
N ALA A 57 -3.49 -2.32 -9.68
CA ALA A 57 -4.83 -2.47 -10.23
C ALA A 57 -5.25 -1.24 -11.06
N TRP A 58 -4.88 -0.04 -10.61
CA TRP A 58 -5.13 1.19 -11.35
C TRP A 58 -4.30 1.26 -12.63
N VAL A 59 -3.00 0.97 -12.55
CA VAL A 59 -2.07 1.02 -13.71
C VAL A 59 -2.43 -0.03 -14.77
N GLU A 60 -2.77 -1.24 -14.33
CA GLU A 60 -3.05 -2.38 -15.22
C GLU A 60 -4.53 -2.53 -15.56
N HIS A 61 -5.40 -1.70 -14.98
CA HIS A 61 -6.84 -1.79 -15.12
C HIS A 61 -7.36 -3.19 -14.71
N SER A 62 -6.87 -3.74 -13.60
CA SER A 62 -7.15 -5.12 -13.19
C SER A 62 -8.13 -5.18 -12.02
N TYR A 63 -9.30 -5.76 -12.25
CA TYR A 63 -10.27 -6.07 -11.20
C TYR A 63 -9.66 -7.05 -10.18
N THR A 64 -8.93 -8.05 -10.68
CA THR A 64 -8.35 -9.11 -9.84
C THR A 64 -7.33 -8.56 -8.85
N LYS A 65 -6.46 -7.63 -9.27
CA LYS A 65 -5.50 -7.00 -8.35
C LYS A 65 -6.19 -6.13 -7.30
N LEU A 66 -7.25 -5.41 -7.66
CA LEU A 66 -7.98 -4.61 -6.67
C LEU A 66 -8.72 -5.52 -5.67
N TRP A 67 -9.28 -6.63 -6.14
CA TRP A 67 -9.89 -7.62 -5.26
C TRP A 67 -8.87 -8.25 -4.30
N GLN A 68 -7.66 -8.55 -4.77
CA GLN A 68 -6.56 -9.00 -3.92
C GLN A 68 -6.19 -7.94 -2.87
N ALA A 69 -6.13 -6.66 -3.25
CA ALA A 69 -5.86 -5.56 -2.32
C ALA A 69 -6.93 -5.49 -1.20
N PHE A 70 -8.21 -5.53 -1.56
CA PHE A 70 -9.31 -5.51 -0.59
C PHE A 70 -9.29 -6.76 0.30
N SER A 71 -9.06 -7.94 -0.28
CA SER A 71 -9.02 -9.21 0.47
C SER A 71 -7.85 -9.32 1.43
N LEU A 72 -6.72 -8.66 1.12
CA LEU A 72 -5.53 -8.63 1.98
C LEU A 72 -5.64 -7.58 3.09
N CYS A 73 -6.54 -6.61 2.95
CA CYS A 73 -6.69 -5.53 3.92
C CYS A 73 -7.17 -6.07 5.27
N LYS A 74 -6.43 -5.79 6.34
CA LYS A 74 -6.65 -6.34 7.69
C LYS A 74 -8.06 -6.10 8.26
N ILE A 75 -8.75 -5.05 7.81
CA ILE A 75 -10.10 -4.72 8.27
C ILE A 75 -11.21 -5.45 7.50
N VAL A 76 -10.86 -6.16 6.43
CA VAL A 76 -11.78 -6.94 5.60
C VAL A 76 -11.72 -8.40 6.06
N PRO A 77 -12.85 -9.00 6.45
CA PRO A 77 -12.85 -10.30 7.14
C PRO A 77 -12.54 -11.48 6.23
N ASP A 78 -12.97 -11.43 4.96
CA ASP A 78 -12.74 -12.49 3.99
C ASP A 78 -12.87 -11.99 2.54
N ALA A 79 -12.45 -12.83 1.60
CA ALA A 79 -12.42 -12.52 0.17
C ALA A 79 -13.82 -12.40 -0.48
N GLY A 80 -14.86 -13.03 0.10
CA GLY A 80 -16.24 -12.88 -0.35
C GLY A 80 -16.74 -11.47 -0.04
N VAL A 81 -16.60 -11.04 1.21
CA VAL A 81 -16.92 -9.67 1.64
C VAL A 81 -16.09 -8.64 0.87
N ALA A 82 -14.82 -8.92 0.61
CA ALA A 82 -13.97 -8.05 -0.21
C ALA A 82 -14.53 -7.82 -1.62
N LYS A 83 -15.09 -8.87 -2.23
CA LYS A 83 -15.68 -8.82 -3.58
C LYS A 83 -16.96 -7.98 -3.58
N ASP A 84 -17.82 -8.19 -2.59
CA ASP A 84 -19.08 -7.45 -2.47
C ASP A 84 -18.82 -5.94 -2.31
N ILE A 85 -17.87 -5.58 -1.45
CA ILE A 85 -17.44 -4.18 -1.27
C ILE A 85 -16.86 -3.61 -2.58
N LEU A 86 -15.99 -4.35 -3.26
CA LEU A 86 -15.38 -3.91 -4.51
C LEU A 86 -16.43 -3.64 -5.60
N ASP A 87 -17.39 -4.53 -5.77
CA ASP A 87 -18.44 -4.40 -6.78
C ASP A 87 -19.30 -3.15 -6.52
N GLU A 88 -19.65 -2.87 -5.26
CA GLU A 88 -20.34 -1.64 -4.86
C GLU A 88 -19.49 -0.39 -5.13
N MET A 89 -18.19 -0.44 -4.81
CA MET A 89 -17.26 0.68 -5.02
C MET A 89 -17.08 1.01 -6.50
N ILE A 90 -17.03 0.01 -7.39
CA ILE A 90 -16.92 0.24 -8.83
C ILE A 90 -18.15 1.00 -9.35
N VAL A 91 -19.35 0.63 -8.89
CA VAL A 91 -20.59 1.32 -9.28
C VAL A 91 -20.58 2.76 -8.76
N ALA A 92 -20.21 2.95 -7.49
CA ALA A 92 -20.19 4.27 -6.86
C ALA A 92 -19.13 5.21 -7.46
N ASN A 93 -18.02 4.67 -7.98
CA ASN A 93 -16.89 5.45 -8.51
C ASN A 93 -16.79 5.42 -10.04
N LYS A 94 -17.86 5.06 -10.75
CA LYS A 94 -17.86 4.90 -12.21
C LYS A 94 -17.31 6.11 -12.99
N ASP A 95 -17.52 7.33 -12.49
CA ASP A 95 -17.05 8.56 -13.13
C ASP A 95 -15.62 8.95 -12.76
N TYR A 96 -15.00 8.26 -11.79
CA TYR A 96 -13.70 8.60 -11.21
C TYR A 96 -12.64 7.53 -11.42
N TRP A 97 -13.02 6.25 -11.40
CA TRP A 97 -12.10 5.13 -11.53
C TRP A 97 -11.90 4.73 -12.99
N PRO A 98 -10.72 4.18 -13.35
CA PRO A 98 -10.55 3.53 -14.63
C PRO A 98 -11.48 2.32 -14.75
N GLU A 99 -11.84 1.96 -15.98
CA GLU A 99 -12.55 0.70 -16.22
C GLU A 99 -11.62 -0.48 -15.87
N LEU A 100 -12.07 -1.32 -14.95
CA LEU A 100 -11.35 -2.50 -14.49
C LEU A 100 -11.82 -3.75 -15.26
N LYS A 101 -10.86 -4.58 -15.65
CA LYS A 101 -11.06 -5.82 -16.43
C LYS A 101 -10.81 -7.07 -15.58
#